data_AF-A0A7S4VW77-F1
#
_entry.id   AF-A0A7S4VW77-F1
#
_cell.length_a   1.000
_cell.length_b   1.000
_cell.length_c   1.000
_cell.angle_alpha   90.00
_cell.angle_beta   90.00
_cell.angle_gamma   90.00
#
_symmetry.space_group_name_H-M   'P 1'
#
loop_
_entity.id
_entity.type
_entity.pdbx_description
1 polymer ?
#
loop_
_entity_poly.entity_id
_entity_poly.type
_entity_poly.pdbx_seq_one_letter_code
_entity_poly.pdbx_strand_id
1 'polypeptide(L)'
;MAALMRARASPAAFRVLAAASRTYGTSLPVPTPPPGTEMVFHSRNQQPKYSLSNPKWFSIFFACNVGAYLGHYFYLKALMPANPPNPPRDPDEPRPEKHMHSVDDD
;
A
#
# COMPACT_ATOMS: atom_id res chain seq x y z
N MET A 1 34.79 29.47 13.15
CA MET A 1 33.73 29.80 12.17
C MET A 1 32.84 28.57 12.01
N ALA A 2 31.73 28.48 12.75
CA ALA A 2 30.73 27.43 12.58
C ALA A 2 29.35 28.07 12.84
N ALA A 3 28.62 28.39 11.76
CA ALA A 3 27.27 28.91 11.84
C ALA A 3 26.28 27.74 11.79
N LEU A 4 25.65 27.46 12.93
CA LEU A 4 24.62 26.46 13.10
C LEU A 4 23.31 26.97 12.46
N MET A 5 22.93 26.46 11.29
CA MET A 5 21.63 26.77 10.68
C MET A 5 20.51 26.05 11.43
N ARG A 6 19.77 26.80 12.25
CA ARG A 6 18.54 26.36 12.90
C ARG A 6 17.39 26.44 11.90
N ALA A 7 16.99 25.29 11.35
CA ALA A 7 15.80 25.19 10.52
C ALA A 7 14.57 25.62 11.34
N ARG A 8 14.00 26.79 11.03
CA ARG A 8 12.72 27.22 11.58
C ARG A 8 11.62 26.42 10.88
N ALA A 9 11.02 25.47 11.61
CA ALA A 9 9.78 24.84 11.16
C ALA A 9 8.73 25.92 10.91
N SER A 10 8.25 26.02 9.67
CA SER A 10 7.27 27.02 9.26
C SER A 10 5.93 26.76 9.97
N PRO A 11 5.31 27.77 10.59
CA PRO A 11 3.99 27.65 11.23
C PRO A 11 2.86 27.32 10.23
N ALA A 12 3.13 27.37 8.92
CA ALA A 12 2.19 26.93 7.89
C ALA A 12 1.92 25.42 7.94
N ALA A 13 2.91 24.59 8.29
CA ALA A 13 2.75 23.13 8.36
C ALA A 13 1.76 22.72 9.47
N PHE A 14 1.77 23.44 10.60
CA PHE A 14 0.83 23.20 11.71
C PHE A 14 -0.59 23.67 11.40
N ARG A 15 -0.78 24.69 10.55
CA ARG A 15 -2.12 25.16 10.16
C ARG A 15 -2.85 24.18 9.23
N VAL A 16 -2.13 23.46 8.37
CA VAL A 16 -2.71 22.42 7.51
C VAL A 16 -3.22 21.23 8.34
N LEU A 17 -2.52 20.88 9.42
CA LEU A 17 -2.92 19.81 10.32
C LEU A 17 -4.13 20.19 11.20
N ALA A 18 -4.24 21.47 11.61
CA ALA A 18 -5.36 21.95 12.44
C ALA A 18 -6.68 22.09 11.66
N ALA A 19 -6.64 22.46 10.37
CA ALA A 19 -7.83 22.53 9.51
C ALA A 19 -8.39 21.14 9.12
N ALA A 20 -7.69 20.06 9.45
CA ALA A 20 -8.16 18.68 9.29
C ALA A 20 -9.12 18.25 10.42
N SER A 21 -9.50 19.15 11.34
CA SER A 21 -10.49 18.86 12.37
C SER A 21 -11.90 18.81 11.75
N ARG A 22 -12.24 17.62 11.24
CA ARG A 22 -13.61 17.06 11.16
C ARG A 22 -14.63 17.85 10.34
N THR A 23 -14.40 17.95 9.03
CA THR A 23 -15.54 17.89 8.10
C THR A 23 -15.80 16.42 7.82
N TYR A 24 -16.70 15.79 8.60
CA TYR A 24 -17.25 14.50 8.21
C TYR A 24 -18.18 14.75 7.01
N GLY A 25 -17.63 14.67 5.80
CA GLY A 25 -18.35 14.98 4.57
C GLY A 25 -17.44 15.04 3.35
N THR A 26 -18.00 14.75 2.18
CA THR A 26 -17.30 14.89 0.90
C THR A 26 -17.02 16.34 0.58
N SER A 27 -15.99 16.60 -0.22
CA SER A 27 -15.78 17.92 -0.83
C SER A 27 -16.70 18.18 -2.04
N LEU A 28 -17.62 17.27 -2.33
CA LEU A 28 -18.50 17.35 -3.49
C LEU A 28 -19.76 18.17 -3.17
N PRO A 29 -20.26 18.99 -4.12
CA PRO A 29 -21.50 19.72 -3.94
C PRO A 29 -22.69 18.76 -3.83
N VAL A 30 -23.71 19.16 -3.06
CA VAL A 30 -24.96 18.40 -2.95
C VAL A 30 -25.68 18.48 -4.29
N PRO A 31 -26.06 17.34 -4.92
CA PRO A 31 -26.76 17.37 -6.19
C PRO A 31 -28.12 18.05 -6.03
N THR A 32 -28.53 18.82 -7.04
CA THR A 32 -29.88 19.38 -7.10
C THR A 32 -30.85 18.28 -7.55
N PRO A 33 -31.96 18.06 -6.82
CA PRO A 33 -32.94 17.06 -7.24
C PRO A 33 -33.60 17.48 -8.56
N PRO A 34 -33.96 16.54 -9.45
CA PRO A 34 -34.70 16.85 -10.66
C PRO A 34 -36.12 17.36 -10.33
N PRO A 35 -36.70 18.26 -11.14
CA PRO A 35 -38.02 18.82 -10.88
C PRO A 35 -39.09 17.74 -10.66
N GLY A 36 -39.93 17.89 -9.63
CA GLY A 36 -41.03 16.97 -9.32
C GLY A 36 -40.68 15.76 -8.44
N THR A 37 -39.42 15.61 -7.99
CA THR A 37 -38.99 14.49 -7.14
C THR A 37 -38.95 14.78 -5.63
N GLU A 38 -39.34 15.98 -5.22
CA GLU A 38 -39.22 16.49 -3.85
C GLU A 38 -40.02 15.68 -2.80
N MET A 39 -41.00 14.89 -3.22
CA MET A 39 -41.89 14.14 -2.32
C MET A 39 -41.33 12.82 -1.80
N VAL A 40 -40.32 12.20 -2.46
CA VAL A 40 -39.88 10.82 -2.12
C VAL A 40 -38.38 10.73 -1.85
N PHE A 41 -37.55 11.46 -2.60
CA PHE A 41 -36.10 11.40 -2.45
C PHE A 41 -35.53 12.80 -2.23
N HIS A 42 -35.17 13.10 -0.98
CA HIS A 42 -34.42 14.29 -0.67
C HIS A 42 -32.98 14.14 -1.21
N SER A 43 -32.43 15.18 -1.83
CA SER A 43 -31.08 15.13 -2.42
C SER A 43 -29.95 14.83 -1.43
N ARG A 44 -30.25 14.91 -0.12
CA ARG A 44 -29.33 14.54 0.95
C ARG A 44 -29.31 13.04 1.27
N ASN A 45 -30.23 12.23 0.73
CA ASN A 45 -30.32 10.80 1.02
C ASN A 45 -29.20 9.98 0.37
N GLN A 46 -28.56 10.50 -0.69
CA GLN A 46 -27.47 9.80 -1.40
C GLN A 46 -26.19 10.64 -1.49
N GLN A 47 -25.91 11.44 -0.46
CA GLN A 47 -24.60 12.10 -0.41
C GLN A 47 -23.52 11.03 -0.30
N PRO A 48 -22.49 11.04 -1.16
CA PRO A 48 -21.35 10.17 -0.95
C PRO A 48 -20.78 10.52 0.43
N LYS A 49 -20.40 9.50 1.20
CA LYS A 49 -19.91 9.71 2.58
C LYS A 49 -18.44 10.14 2.59
N TYR A 50 -17.70 9.71 1.57
CA TYR A 50 -16.27 9.93 1.41
C TYR A 50 -15.95 10.25 -0.05
N SER A 51 -15.07 11.23 -0.27
CA SER A 51 -14.53 11.57 -1.59
C SER A 51 -13.02 11.76 -1.46
N LEU A 52 -12.23 10.98 -2.19
CA LEU A 52 -10.80 11.24 -2.34
C LEU A 52 -10.56 12.08 -3.59
N SER A 53 -9.73 13.11 -3.48
CA SER A 53 -9.17 13.76 -4.65
C SER A 53 -8.17 12.84 -5.34
N ASN A 54 -8.03 12.96 -6.66
CA ASN A 54 -7.09 12.14 -7.44
C ASN A 54 -5.67 12.12 -6.82
N PRO A 55 -5.06 13.25 -6.41
CA PRO A 55 -3.74 13.23 -5.79
C PRO A 55 -3.69 12.40 -4.51
N LYS A 56 -4.73 12.46 -3.67
CA LYS A 56 -4.80 11.66 -2.44
C LYS A 56 -4.92 10.18 -2.79
N TRP A 57 -5.76 9.83 -3.76
CA TRP A 57 -5.94 8.45 -4.18
C TRP A 57 -4.64 7.85 -4.72
N PHE A 58 -3.98 8.55 -5.66
CA PHE A 58 -2.70 8.10 -6.21
C PHE A 58 -1.61 8.02 -5.13
N SER A 59 -1.57 8.96 -4.18
CA SER A 59 -0.59 8.90 -3.09
C SER A 59 -0.74 7.65 -2.23
N ILE A 60 -1.98 7.25 -1.91
CA ILE A 60 -2.25 6.04 -1.13
C ILE A 60 -1.92 4.81 -1.98
N PHE A 61 -2.36 4.79 -3.24
CA PHE A 61 -2.07 3.71 -4.18
C PHE A 61 -0.57 3.45 -4.30
N PHE A 62 0.23 4.49 -4.56
CA PHE A 62 1.67 4.34 -4.70
C PHE A 62 2.35 4.00 -3.37
N ALA A 63 1.95 4.59 -2.25
CA ALA A 63 2.51 4.23 -0.94
C ALA A 63 2.28 2.75 -0.61
N CYS A 64 1.08 2.22 -0.87
CA CYS A 64 0.78 0.80 -0.66
C CYS A 64 1.60 -0.11 -1.57
N ASN A 65 1.68 0.21 -2.87
CA ASN A 65 2.45 -0.60 -3.82
C ASN A 65 3.94 -0.58 -3.48
N VAL A 66 4.53 0.60 -3.28
CA VAL A 66 5.94 0.75 -2.91
C VAL A 66 6.23 0.01 -1.61
N GLY A 67 5.38 0.16 -0.58
CA GLY A 67 5.52 -0.55 0.68
C GLY A 67 5.46 -2.08 0.51
N ALA A 68 4.55 -2.58 -0.32
CA ALA A 68 4.43 -4.02 -0.58
C ALA A 68 5.67 -4.59 -1.27
N TYR A 69 6.12 -3.96 -2.36
CA TYR A 69 7.30 -4.43 -3.10
C TYR A 69 8.59 -4.28 -2.30
N LEU A 70 8.79 -3.14 -1.62
CA LEU A 70 9.97 -2.95 -0.76
C LEU A 70 9.97 -3.89 0.43
N GLY A 71 8.81 -4.08 1.08
CA GLY A 71 8.68 -5.02 2.20
C GLY A 71 8.97 -6.46 1.78
N HIS A 72 8.43 -6.88 0.64
CA HIS A 72 8.71 -8.21 0.07
C HIS A 72 10.20 -8.38 -0.24
N TYR A 73 10.82 -7.41 -0.92
CA TYR A 73 12.24 -7.46 -1.26
C TYR A 73 13.13 -7.47 0.00
N PHE A 74 12.82 -6.63 0.99
CA PHE A 74 13.50 -6.59 2.27
C PHE A 74 13.39 -7.94 2.99
N TYR A 75 12.20 -8.54 3.02
CA TYR A 75 12.00 -9.85 3.62
C TYR A 75 12.89 -10.91 2.96
N LEU A 76 12.89 -11.01 1.62
CA LEU A 76 13.68 -12.01 0.91
C LEU A 76 15.20 -11.83 1.07
N LYS A 77 15.68 -10.58 1.20
CA LYS A 77 17.13 -10.30 1.22
C LYS A 77 17.72 -10.18 2.61
N ALA A 78 16.95 -9.70 3.59
CA ALA A 78 17.45 -9.38 4.92
C ALA A 78 16.93 -10.32 6.01
N LEU A 79 15.78 -10.97 5.81
CA LEU A 79 15.14 -11.78 6.85
C LEU A 79 15.07 -13.27 6.50
N MET A 80 14.83 -13.61 5.23
CA MET A 80 14.75 -14.99 4.78
C MET A 80 16.15 -15.62 4.78
N PRO A 81 16.40 -16.69 5.56
CA PRO A 81 17.63 -17.44 5.47
C PRO A 81 17.75 -18.01 4.05
N ALA A 82 18.85 -17.71 3.37
CA ALA A 82 19.14 -18.34 2.10
C ALA A 82 19.44 -19.82 2.36
N ASN A 83 18.68 -20.73 1.73
CA ASN A 83 19.14 -22.10 1.62
C ASN A 83 20.47 -22.03 0.84
N PRO A 84 21.59 -22.56 1.36
CA PRO A 84 22.83 -22.58 0.60
C PRO A 84 22.56 -23.21 -0.78
N PRO A 85 23.24 -22.72 -1.83
CA PRO A 85 23.15 -23.35 -3.14
C PRO A 85 23.45 -24.84 -2.96
N ASN A 86 22.69 -25.69 -3.65
CA ASN A 86 22.95 -27.12 -3.61
C ASN A 86 24.43 -27.34 -3.94
N PRO A 87 25.16 -28.14 -3.14
CA PRO A 87 26.58 -28.34 -3.38
C PRO A 87 26.81 -28.84 -4.82
N PRO A 88 27.96 -28.51 -5.44
CA PRO A 88 28.31 -29.06 -6.74
C PRO A 88 28.18 -30.58 -6.72
N ARG A 89 27.54 -31.14 -7.76
CA ARG A 89 27.40 -32.59 -7.90
C ARG A 89 28.80 -33.20 -8.01
N ASP A 90 29.05 -34.26 -7.23
CA ASP A 90 30.29 -35.01 -7.31
C ASP A 90 30.39 -35.66 -8.71
N PRO A 91 31.47 -35.41 -9.48
CA PRO A 91 31.65 -35.97 -10.82
C PRO A 91 31.80 -37.50 -10.83
N ASP A 92 32.23 -38.10 -9.70
CA ASP A 92 32.41 -39.54 -9.58
C ASP A 92 31.16 -40.25 -9.05
N GLU A 93 30.10 -39.51 -8.70
CA GLU A 93 28.87 -40.08 -8.17
C GLU A 93 28.07 -40.81 -9.28
N PRO A 94 27.80 -42.12 -9.13
CA PRO A 94 26.96 -42.84 -10.08
C PRO A 94 25.55 -42.22 -10.10
N ARG A 95 24.96 -42.15 -11.29
CA ARG A 95 23.57 -41.68 -11.42
C ARG A 95 22.66 -42.63 -10.62
N PRO A 96 21.86 -42.14 -9.67
CA PRO A 96 20.90 -42.98 -8.97
C PRO A 96 19.87 -43.50 -9.98
N GLU A 97 19.68 -44.81 -10.03
CA GLU A 97 18.73 -45.47 -10.92
C GLU A 97 17.28 -45.24 -10.49
N LYS A 98 17.07 -45.06 -9.18
CA LYS A 98 15.76 -44.93 -8.55
C LYS A 98 15.79 -43.83 -7.50
N HIS A 99 14.73 -43.02 -7.45
CA HIS A 99 14.59 -42.02 -6.39
C HIS A 99 14.33 -42.74 -5.06
N MET A 100 15.00 -42.33 -3.99
CA MET A 100 14.87 -42.92 -2.64
C MET A 100 13.45 -42.97 -2.07
N HIS A 101 12.50 -42.26 -2.68
CA HIS A 101 11.07 -42.28 -2.32
C HIS A 101 10.15 -42.79 -3.45
N SER A 102 10.69 -43.42 -4.49
CA SER A 102 9.84 -44.10 -5.47
C SER A 102 9.41 -45.45 -4.93
N VAL A 103 8.13 -45.74 -5.06
CA VAL A 103 7.50 -47.00 -4.63
C VAL A 103 8.10 -48.15 -5.44
N ASP A 104 8.14 -49.35 -4.89
CA ASP A 104 8.50 -50.54 -5.66
C ASP A 104 7.42 -50.81 -6.71
N ASP A 105 7.87 -51.07 -7.94
CA ASP A 105 6.99 -51.40 -9.06
C ASP A 105 6.60 -52.88 -8.87
N ASP A 106 5.57 -53.11 -8.03
CA ASP A 106 4.89 -54.40 -7.90
C ASP A 106 4.01 -54.71 -9.13
#